data_AF-A0A9P0XHA9-F1
#
_entry.id   AF-A0A9P0XHA9-F1
#
_cell.length_a   1.000
_cell.length_b   1.000
_cell.length_c   1.000
_cell.angle_alpha   90.00
_cell.angle_beta   90.00
_cell.angle_gamma   90.00
#
_symmetry.space_group_name_H-M   'P 1'
#
loop_
_entity.id
_entity.type
_entity.pdbx_description
1 polymer ?
#
loop_
_entity_poly.entity_id
_entity_poly.type
_entity_poly.pdbx_seq_one_letter_code
_entity_poly.pdbx_strand_id
1 'polypeptide(L)'
;MSRIPRTPTSKNSLWGSRSESDLSTTASARNSGESNVTTRNKRPRMNSSPEGPSSSPGFPSGDLRTDLLNMLSDWKRDHDRRLDEWKISLDDTLSKLVTEVTQLKKECQEIKNTNRDIENGMKFMNEQHEELSSKVKNLEGQKKVNSEAINNLETKIQGLQFLSRVATIEVRNIPHYDSENFESLLSILTRIGKELDLTIYSKELRDIYRLPGKPGTARPIVAEFSCVHTRNELLSRVRKPMCF
;
A
#
# COMPACT_ATOMS: atom_id res chain seq x y z
N MET A 1 -33.37 0.39 11.67
CA MET A 1 -32.04 -0.19 11.40
C MET A 1 -31.65 0.13 9.97
N SER A 2 -30.92 1.23 9.75
CA SER A 2 -30.53 1.71 8.42
C SER A 2 -29.33 0.94 7.88
N ARG A 3 -29.44 0.44 6.65
CA ARG A 3 -28.37 -0.22 5.91
C ARG A 3 -27.42 0.84 5.35
N ILE A 4 -26.15 0.73 5.68
CA ILE A 4 -25.06 1.56 5.14
C ILE A 4 -24.59 0.91 3.82
N PRO A 5 -24.64 1.60 2.67
CA PRO A 5 -24.04 1.10 1.44
C PRO A 5 -22.52 1.30 1.46
N ARG A 6 -21.77 0.23 1.16
CA ARG A 6 -20.32 0.26 0.95
C ARG A 6 -20.02 0.69 -0.48
N THR A 7 -19.20 1.72 -0.65
CA THR A 7 -18.61 2.14 -1.92
C THR A 7 -17.45 1.22 -2.33
N PRO A 8 -17.25 0.98 -3.64
CA PRO A 8 -16.20 0.10 -4.14
C PRO A 8 -14.83 0.79 -4.26
N THR A 9 -13.79 -0.03 -4.12
CA THR A 9 -12.36 0.29 -4.16
C THR A 9 -11.93 0.78 -5.55
N SER A 10 -11.42 2.02 -5.60
CA SER A 10 -10.75 2.58 -6.77
C SER A 10 -9.37 1.95 -6.93
N LYS A 11 -9.04 1.69 -8.20
CA LYS A 11 -7.91 0.93 -8.70
C LYS A 11 -6.57 1.64 -8.45
N ASN A 12 -5.57 0.82 -8.18
CA ASN A 12 -4.14 1.02 -8.43
C ASN A 12 -3.85 2.12 -9.46
N SER A 13 -3.15 3.17 -9.04
CA SER A 13 -2.16 3.82 -9.90
C SER A 13 -0.79 3.51 -9.32
N LEU A 14 -0.10 2.62 -10.03
CA LEU A 14 1.31 2.32 -9.88
C LEU A 14 2.12 3.61 -10.15
N TRP A 15 2.98 3.97 -9.20
CA TRP A 15 4.40 4.22 -9.40
C TRP A 15 4.81 4.83 -10.74
N GLY A 16 5.16 6.11 -10.70
CA GLY A 16 5.82 6.82 -11.79
C GLY A 16 6.53 8.08 -11.30
N SER A 17 7.45 7.94 -10.34
CA SER A 17 8.43 8.99 -10.05
C SER A 17 9.34 9.14 -11.26
N ARG A 18 9.30 10.31 -11.91
CA ARG A 18 10.36 10.78 -12.80
C ARG A 18 10.97 12.03 -12.19
N SER A 19 12.01 11.83 -11.38
CA SER A 19 13.00 12.87 -11.12
C SER A 19 14.06 12.77 -12.21
N GLU A 20 14.08 13.74 -13.12
CA GLU A 20 15.18 13.90 -14.06
C GLU A 20 16.39 14.45 -13.29
N SER A 21 17.49 13.70 -13.33
CA SER A 21 18.77 14.13 -12.78
C SER A 21 19.51 14.88 -13.88
N ASP A 22 19.62 16.19 -13.75
CA ASP A 22 20.60 16.97 -14.49
C ASP A 22 22.00 16.61 -13.99
N LEU A 23 22.93 16.44 -14.93
CA LEU A 23 24.36 16.14 -14.76
C LEU A 23 24.70 14.65 -14.74
N SER A 24 25.08 14.12 -15.92
CA SER A 24 26.40 13.52 -16.15
C SER A 24 26.52 13.02 -17.59
N THR A 25 27.16 13.80 -18.46
CA THR A 25 27.81 13.26 -19.66
C THR A 25 29.24 13.77 -19.69
N THR A 26 30.09 13.09 -18.93
CA THR A 26 31.53 13.09 -19.10
C THR A 26 31.91 11.76 -19.74
N ALA A 27 32.28 11.78 -21.02
CA ALA A 27 33.36 10.95 -21.56
C ALA A 27 33.59 11.26 -23.05
N SER A 28 34.72 11.93 -23.29
CA SER A 28 35.73 11.55 -24.28
C SER A 28 35.32 11.28 -25.72
N ALA A 29 35.74 12.19 -26.62
CA ALA A 29 36.53 11.80 -27.79
C ALA A 29 37.10 13.03 -28.53
N ARG A 30 38.40 12.90 -28.88
CA ARG A 30 39.12 13.52 -30.02
C ARG A 30 39.45 15.00 -29.88
N ASN A 31 40.72 15.35 -29.67
CA ASN A 31 41.86 15.28 -30.61
C ASN A 31 41.68 16.17 -31.85
N SER A 32 42.03 17.44 -31.68
CA SER A 32 42.54 18.40 -32.68
C SER A 32 42.90 19.64 -31.84
N GLY A 33 44.17 19.94 -31.56
CA GLY A 33 45.15 20.24 -32.58
C GLY A 33 44.89 21.63 -33.17
N GLU A 34 44.73 22.67 -32.35
CA GLU A 34 44.71 24.06 -32.83
C GLU A 34 45.29 25.01 -31.77
N SER A 35 46.55 25.36 -32.02
CA SER A 35 47.32 26.41 -31.37
C SER A 35 46.65 27.77 -31.57
N ASN A 36 45.92 28.27 -30.57
CA ASN A 36 45.48 29.66 -30.52
C ASN A 36 46.65 30.57 -30.08
N VAL A 37 47.58 30.76 -31.01
CA VAL A 37 48.51 31.88 -31.03
C VAL A 37 47.69 33.13 -31.32
N THR A 38 47.38 33.92 -30.31
CA THR A 38 46.81 35.25 -30.53
C THR A 38 47.89 36.14 -31.17
N THR A 39 47.73 36.34 -32.46
CA THR A 39 48.53 37.22 -33.32
C THR A 39 48.52 38.65 -32.77
N ARG A 40 49.65 39.06 -32.21
CA ARG A 40 49.93 40.43 -31.78
C ARG A 40 49.94 41.34 -33.02
N ASN A 41 48.91 42.17 -33.18
CA ASN A 41 48.88 43.22 -34.19
C ASN A 41 50.13 44.12 -34.04
N LYS A 42 51.03 44.05 -35.02
CA LYS A 42 52.17 44.98 -35.15
C LYS A 42 51.61 46.36 -35.51
N ARG A 43 51.72 47.31 -34.59
CA ARG A 43 51.43 48.72 -34.87
C ARG A 43 52.43 49.24 -35.92
N PRO A 44 52.00 50.00 -36.94
CA PRO A 44 52.89 50.63 -37.90
C PRO A 44 53.88 51.56 -37.17
N ARG A 45 55.18 51.38 -37.40
CA ARG A 45 56.19 52.38 -37.01
C ARG A 45 56.04 53.56 -37.97
N MET A 46 55.50 54.68 -37.49
CA MET A 46 55.65 55.96 -38.18
C MET A 46 57.13 56.37 -38.07
N ASN A 47 57.85 56.21 -39.18
CA ASN A 47 59.10 56.89 -39.43
C ASN A 47 58.76 58.35 -39.77
N SER A 48 58.63 59.19 -38.76
CA SER A 48 58.57 60.63 -38.92
C SER A 48 59.55 61.25 -37.93
N SER A 49 60.81 61.32 -38.35
CA SER A 49 61.83 62.17 -37.73
C SER A 49 61.48 63.63 -38.03
N PRO A 50 61.30 64.49 -37.01
CA PRO A 50 61.30 65.93 -37.20
C PRO A 50 62.76 66.40 -37.21
N GLU A 51 63.19 66.97 -38.33
CA GLU A 51 64.44 67.71 -38.43
C GLU A 51 64.24 69.15 -37.89
N GLY A 52 64.99 69.50 -36.85
CA GLY A 52 65.39 70.87 -36.45
C GLY A 52 64.37 71.72 -35.66
N PRO A 53 64.80 72.83 -35.00
CA PRO A 53 66.14 73.38 -34.88
C PRO A 53 66.68 73.44 -33.43
N SER A 54 68.01 73.49 -33.36
CA SER A 54 68.84 73.80 -32.19
C SER A 54 68.51 75.17 -31.58
N SER A 55 68.00 75.18 -30.34
CA SER A 55 68.22 76.30 -29.41
C SER A 55 68.20 75.76 -27.98
N SER A 56 69.37 75.68 -27.36
CA SER A 56 69.53 75.38 -25.93
C SER A 56 69.12 76.57 -25.06
N PRO A 57 68.31 76.35 -24.02
CA PRO A 57 68.44 77.03 -22.75
C PRO A 57 69.06 76.05 -21.75
N GLY A 58 70.10 76.50 -21.02
CA GLY A 58 70.80 75.69 -20.02
C GLY A 58 69.84 75.12 -18.98
N PHE A 59 69.65 73.80 -19.03
CA PHE A 59 68.92 73.07 -18.00
C PHE A 59 69.83 72.89 -16.77
N PRO A 60 69.34 73.22 -15.56
CA PRO A 60 70.09 73.03 -14.33
C PRO A 60 70.28 71.53 -14.09
N SER A 61 71.50 71.02 -14.30
CA SER A 61 71.85 69.59 -14.22
C SER A 61 71.79 68.99 -12.79
N GLY A 62 71.20 69.70 -11.83
CA GLY A 62 71.01 69.26 -10.46
C GLY A 62 69.66 68.61 -10.15
N ASP A 63 68.64 68.79 -10.99
CA ASP A 63 67.23 68.45 -10.65
C ASP A 63 66.77 67.08 -11.19
N LEU A 64 67.20 66.71 -12.40
CA LEU A 64 66.80 65.47 -13.08
C LEU A 64 67.10 64.19 -12.26
N ARG A 65 68.23 64.19 -11.54
CA ARG A 65 68.61 63.06 -10.70
C ARG A 65 67.64 62.88 -9.53
N THR A 66 67.20 63.97 -8.95
CA THR A 66 66.24 63.99 -7.84
C THR A 66 64.87 63.54 -8.32
N ASP A 67 64.42 64.00 -9.49
CA ASP A 67 63.17 63.57 -10.12
C ASP A 67 63.16 62.08 -10.47
N LEU A 68 64.27 61.55 -11.01
CA LEU A 68 64.41 60.12 -11.29
C LEU A 68 64.34 59.28 -10.01
N LEU A 69 64.99 59.74 -8.93
CA LEU A 69 64.91 59.06 -7.62
C LEU A 69 63.50 59.12 -7.03
N ASN A 70 62.81 60.24 -7.18
CA ASN A 70 61.42 60.39 -6.74
C ASN A 70 60.48 59.48 -7.54
N MET A 71 60.59 59.45 -8.87
CA MET A 71 59.80 58.54 -9.71
C MET A 71 60.07 57.07 -9.40
N LEU A 72 61.33 56.67 -9.17
CA LEU A 72 61.66 55.30 -8.77
C LEU A 72 61.10 54.94 -7.40
N SER A 73 61.11 55.89 -6.46
CA SER A 73 60.54 55.71 -5.13
C SER A 73 59.01 55.59 -5.18
N ASP A 74 58.35 56.42 -6.00
CA ASP A 74 56.91 56.35 -6.24
C ASP A 74 56.51 55.06 -6.94
N TRP A 75 57.27 54.64 -7.95
CA TRP A 75 57.05 53.37 -8.64
C TRP A 75 57.21 52.18 -7.69
N LYS A 76 58.27 52.17 -6.86
CA LYS A 76 58.48 51.13 -5.85
C LYS A 76 57.31 51.10 -4.86
N ARG A 77 56.88 52.26 -4.37
CA ARG A 77 55.74 52.39 -3.44
C ARG A 77 54.43 51.90 -4.07
N ASP A 78 54.15 52.24 -5.32
CA ASP A 78 52.96 51.77 -6.05
C ASP A 78 53.01 50.26 -6.27
N HIS A 79 54.19 49.71 -6.62
CA HIS A 79 54.38 48.28 -6.77
C HIS A 79 54.16 47.53 -5.46
N ASP A 80 54.76 48.00 -4.37
CA ASP A 80 54.57 47.44 -3.03
C ASP A 80 53.10 47.50 -2.62
N ARG A 81 52.40 48.63 -2.88
CA ARG A 81 50.96 48.75 -2.62
C ARG A 81 50.14 47.72 -3.39
N ARG A 82 50.42 47.51 -4.69
CA ARG A 82 49.71 46.51 -5.51
C ARG A 82 49.96 45.09 -5.03
N LEU A 83 51.19 44.80 -4.58
CA LEU A 83 51.51 43.49 -3.99
C LEU A 83 50.72 43.26 -2.70
N ASP A 84 50.62 44.27 -1.83
CA ASP A 84 49.82 44.18 -0.61
C ASP A 84 48.33 44.03 -0.91
N GLU A 85 47.78 44.82 -1.84
CA GLU A 85 46.39 44.70 -2.29
C GLU A 85 46.11 43.31 -2.87
N TRP A 86 47.01 42.80 -3.71
CA TRP A 86 46.89 41.47 -4.30
C TRP A 86 46.96 40.37 -3.25
N LYS A 87 47.88 40.49 -2.28
CA LYS A 87 47.99 39.55 -1.16
C LYS A 87 46.73 39.53 -0.31
N ILE A 88 46.20 40.70 0.05
CA ILE A 88 44.94 40.83 0.79
C ILE A 88 43.78 40.19 0.00
N SER A 89 43.71 40.43 -1.30
CA SER A 89 42.69 39.81 -2.16
C SER A 89 42.83 38.30 -2.23
N LEU A 90 44.06 37.78 -2.32
CA LEU A 90 44.32 36.34 -2.33
C LEU A 90 43.89 35.71 -1.01
N ASP A 91 44.27 36.32 0.12
CA ASP A 91 43.91 35.86 1.46
C ASP A 91 42.39 35.87 1.67
N ASP A 92 41.68 36.89 1.17
CA ASP A 92 40.21 36.95 1.19
C ASP A 92 39.58 35.82 0.37
N THR A 93 40.06 35.59 -0.87
CA THR A 93 39.55 34.49 -1.70
C THR A 93 39.83 33.11 -1.10
N LEU A 94 41.02 32.91 -0.52
CA LEU A 94 41.38 31.66 0.12
C LEU A 94 40.55 31.43 1.39
N SER A 95 40.31 32.49 2.18
CA SER A 95 39.43 32.42 3.35
C SER A 95 38.01 32.05 2.97
N LYS A 96 37.46 32.65 1.91
CA LYS A 96 36.14 32.31 1.35
C LYS A 96 36.07 30.85 0.91
N LEU A 97 37.06 30.38 0.14
CA LEU A 97 37.13 28.98 -0.29
C LEU A 97 37.22 28.01 0.90
N VAL A 98 38.00 28.33 1.93
CA VAL A 98 38.06 27.52 3.15
C VAL A 98 36.70 27.46 3.83
N THR A 99 36.00 28.59 3.96
CA THR A 99 34.66 28.60 4.56
C THR A 99 33.66 27.77 3.76
N GLU A 100 33.62 27.90 2.43
CA GLU A 100 32.75 27.11 1.56
C GLU A 100 33.05 25.61 1.64
N VAL A 101 34.34 25.23 1.62
CA VAL A 101 34.76 23.81 1.74
C VAL A 101 34.35 23.22 3.09
N THR A 102 34.47 23.99 4.17
CA THR A 102 34.03 23.52 5.50
C THR A 102 32.52 23.38 5.60
N GLN A 103 31.75 24.29 4.98
CA GLN A 103 30.30 24.20 4.91
C GLN A 103 29.85 22.99 4.09
N LEU A 104 30.40 22.80 2.88
CA LEU A 104 30.11 21.64 2.04
C LEU A 104 30.41 20.32 2.77
N LYS A 105 31.54 20.26 3.49
CA LYS A 105 31.89 19.08 4.30
C LYS A 105 30.86 18.80 5.39
N LYS A 106 30.32 19.84 6.03
CA LYS A 106 29.26 19.72 7.03
C LYS A 106 27.97 19.20 6.40
N GLU A 107 27.53 19.77 5.29
CA GLU A 107 26.33 19.35 4.57
C GLU A 107 26.44 17.90 4.08
N CYS A 108 27.60 17.49 3.54
CA CYS A 108 27.86 16.10 3.17
C CYS A 108 27.75 15.14 4.38
N GLN A 109 28.20 15.57 5.55
CA GLN A 109 28.10 14.76 6.77
C GLN A 109 26.64 14.63 7.24
N GLU A 110 25.85 15.70 7.14
CA GLU A 110 24.42 15.67 7.44
C GLU A 110 23.67 14.73 6.48
N ILE A 111 23.93 14.83 5.17
CA ILE A 111 23.36 13.92 4.15
C ILE A 111 23.72 12.45 4.44
N LYS A 112 24.97 12.19 4.83
CA LYS A 112 25.39 10.84 5.19
C LYS A 112 24.63 10.29 6.40
N ASN A 113 24.39 11.14 7.40
CA ASN A 113 23.64 10.76 8.60
C ASN A 113 22.16 10.50 8.26
N THR A 114 21.52 11.38 7.48
CA THR A 114 20.12 11.19 7.08
C THR A 114 19.94 9.93 6.23
N ASN A 115 20.86 9.64 5.31
CA ASN A 115 20.84 8.40 4.53
C ASN A 115 20.93 7.16 5.43
N ARG A 116 21.78 7.19 6.47
CA ARG A 116 21.87 6.10 7.44
C ARG A 116 20.56 5.89 8.20
N ASP A 117 19.90 6.98 8.59
CA ASP A 117 18.63 6.91 9.30
C ASP A 117 17.50 6.40 8.40
N ILE A 118 17.49 6.80 7.13
CA ILE A 118 16.57 6.27 6.11
C ILE A 118 16.78 4.76 5.93
N GLU A 119 18.02 4.30 5.80
CA GLU A 119 18.33 2.86 5.69
C GLU A 119 17.85 2.08 6.91
N ASN A 120 18.06 2.61 8.11
CA ASN A 120 17.59 1.98 9.35
C ASN A 120 16.05 1.94 9.42
N GLY A 121 15.38 3.04 9.06
CA GLY A 121 13.92 3.10 9.00
C GLY A 121 13.35 2.12 7.97
N MET A 122 14.01 1.97 6.82
CA MET A 122 13.61 1.01 5.79
C MET A 122 13.77 -0.44 6.25
N LYS A 123 14.87 -0.78 6.94
CA LYS A 123 15.06 -2.11 7.53
C LYS A 123 13.98 -2.44 8.55
N PHE A 124 13.72 -1.53 9.48
CA PHE A 124 12.67 -1.69 10.48
C PHE A 124 11.29 -1.89 9.83
N MET A 125 10.94 -1.06 8.84
CA MET A 125 9.68 -1.19 8.11
C MET A 125 9.57 -2.54 7.38
N ASN A 126 10.67 -3.03 6.81
CA ASN A 126 10.71 -4.33 6.16
C ASN A 126 10.50 -5.48 7.14
N GLU A 127 11.13 -5.42 8.33
CA GLU A 127 10.92 -6.40 9.40
C GLU A 127 9.45 -6.42 9.86
N GLN A 128 8.85 -5.25 10.09
CA GLN A 128 7.43 -5.15 10.45
C GLN A 128 6.51 -5.68 9.34
N HIS A 129 6.86 -5.45 8.08
CA HIS A 129 6.10 -5.97 6.93
C HIS A 129 6.13 -7.50 6.89
N GLU A 130 7.31 -8.12 7.07
CA GLU A 130 7.45 -9.57 7.11
C GLU A 130 6.70 -10.19 8.29
N GLU A 131 6.77 -9.58 9.47
CA GLU A 131 6.01 -10.03 10.64
C GLU A 131 4.50 -9.98 10.39
N LEU A 132 3.99 -8.87 9.85
CA LEU A 132 2.58 -8.70 9.54
C LEU A 132 2.11 -9.69 8.47
N SER A 133 2.91 -9.87 7.41
CA SER A 133 2.66 -10.85 6.34
C SER A 133 2.57 -12.27 6.90
N SER A 134 3.49 -12.65 7.79
CA SER A 134 3.48 -13.94 8.48
C SER A 134 2.22 -14.13 9.34
N LYS A 135 1.85 -13.10 10.11
CA LYS A 135 0.64 -13.11 10.94
C LYS A 135 -0.63 -13.26 10.11
N VAL A 136 -0.73 -12.56 8.98
CA VAL A 136 -1.87 -12.68 8.05
C VAL A 136 -1.97 -14.11 7.50
N LYS A 137 -0.87 -14.68 7.01
CA LYS A 137 -0.85 -16.07 6.52
C LYS A 137 -1.29 -17.07 7.59
N ASN A 138 -0.86 -16.87 8.83
CA ASN A 138 -1.27 -17.72 9.95
C ASN A 138 -2.78 -17.62 10.21
N LEU A 139 -3.32 -16.40 10.28
CA LEU A 139 -4.75 -16.17 10.47
C LEU A 139 -5.60 -16.75 9.33
N GLU A 140 -5.15 -16.65 8.09
CA GLU A 140 -5.81 -17.27 6.93
C GLU A 140 -5.82 -18.79 7.04
N GLY A 141 -4.70 -19.40 7.46
CA GLY A 141 -4.60 -20.83 7.73
C GLY A 141 -5.58 -21.28 8.82
N GLN A 142 -5.61 -20.58 9.97
CA GLN A 142 -6.54 -20.88 11.06
C GLN A 142 -8.00 -20.73 10.63
N LYS A 143 -8.32 -19.67 9.88
CA LYS A 143 -9.67 -19.45 9.35
C LYS A 143 -10.12 -20.62 8.49
N LYS A 144 -9.25 -21.14 7.62
CA LYS A 144 -9.56 -22.30 6.77
C LYS A 144 -9.87 -23.54 7.61
N VAL A 145 -8.99 -23.88 8.56
CA VAL A 145 -9.17 -25.03 9.46
C VAL A 145 -10.48 -24.91 10.26
N ASN A 146 -10.76 -23.73 10.82
CA ASN A 146 -11.98 -23.49 11.56
C ASN A 146 -13.23 -23.60 10.68
N SER A 147 -13.19 -23.08 9.46
CA SER A 147 -14.31 -23.21 8.51
C SER A 147 -14.58 -24.67 8.15
N GLU A 148 -13.55 -25.47 7.92
CA GLU A 148 -13.70 -26.90 7.67
C GLU A 148 -14.27 -27.63 8.89
N ALA A 149 -13.80 -27.30 10.09
CA ALA A 149 -14.34 -27.85 11.33
C ALA A 149 -15.82 -27.50 11.54
N ILE A 150 -16.21 -26.25 11.29
CA ILE A 150 -17.61 -25.79 11.36
C ILE A 150 -18.47 -26.58 10.37
N ASN A 151 -18.07 -26.66 9.10
CA ASN A 151 -18.82 -27.40 8.07
C ASN A 151 -18.99 -28.88 8.45
N ASN A 152 -17.95 -29.50 9.01
CA ASN A 152 -18.01 -30.88 9.47
C ASN A 152 -18.99 -31.05 10.66
N LEU A 153 -18.99 -30.11 11.60
CA LEU A 153 -19.91 -30.12 12.73
C LEU A 153 -21.36 -29.89 12.29
N GLU A 154 -21.59 -28.94 11.38
CA GLU A 154 -22.92 -28.68 10.80
C GLU A 154 -23.47 -29.91 10.09
N THR A 155 -22.64 -30.57 9.27
CA THR A 155 -23.00 -31.83 8.59
C THR A 155 -23.37 -32.92 9.59
N LYS A 156 -22.60 -33.07 10.68
CA LYS A 156 -22.92 -34.03 11.75
C LYS A 156 -24.22 -33.70 12.46
N ILE A 157 -24.46 -32.44 12.79
CA ILE A 157 -25.71 -31.98 13.42
C ILE A 157 -26.90 -32.25 12.49
N GLN A 158 -26.78 -31.92 11.21
CA GLN A 158 -27.81 -32.20 10.22
C GLN A 158 -28.10 -33.70 10.11
N GLY A 159 -27.06 -34.54 10.09
CA GLY A 159 -27.19 -35.99 10.13
C GLY A 159 -27.95 -36.48 11.37
N LEU A 160 -27.59 -35.97 12.56
CA LEU A 160 -28.27 -36.31 13.81
C LEU A 160 -29.73 -35.87 13.82
N GLN A 161 -30.04 -34.67 13.29
CA GLN A 161 -31.41 -34.17 13.17
C GLN A 161 -32.25 -34.98 12.18
N PHE A 162 -31.65 -35.47 11.10
CA PHE A 162 -32.31 -36.36 10.16
C PHE A 162 -32.60 -37.72 10.81
N LEU A 163 -31.60 -38.30 11.48
CA LEU A 163 -31.73 -39.60 12.17
C LEU A 163 -32.74 -39.54 13.32
N SER A 164 -32.83 -38.44 14.05
CA SER A 164 -33.80 -38.30 15.15
C SER A 164 -35.26 -38.22 14.68
N ARG A 165 -35.51 -37.91 13.40
CA ARG A 165 -36.85 -37.76 12.82
C ARG A 165 -37.18 -38.81 11.76
N VAL A 166 -36.41 -39.89 11.72
CA VAL A 166 -36.53 -40.92 10.67
C VAL A 166 -37.89 -41.65 10.70
N ALA A 167 -38.49 -41.79 11.88
CA ALA A 167 -39.80 -42.40 12.10
C ALA A 167 -40.94 -41.38 12.22
N THR A 168 -40.69 -40.11 11.89
CA THR A 168 -41.66 -39.03 12.02
C THR A 168 -42.37 -38.76 10.69
N ILE A 169 -43.67 -38.47 10.74
CA ILE A 169 -44.44 -37.93 9.62
C ILE A 169 -45.06 -36.59 10.00
N GLU A 170 -45.27 -35.74 8.99
CA GLU A 170 -45.98 -34.48 9.13
C GLU A 170 -47.23 -34.53 8.25
N VAL A 171 -48.41 -34.45 8.87
CA VAL A 171 -49.70 -34.38 8.20
C VAL A 171 -50.16 -32.93 8.16
N ARG A 172 -50.31 -32.38 6.96
CA ARG A 172 -50.69 -30.98 6.73
C ARG A 172 -52.17 -30.86 6.37
N ASN A 173 -52.70 -29.64 6.45
CA ASN A 173 -54.07 -29.29 6.05
C ASN A 173 -55.18 -30.00 6.84
N ILE A 174 -54.93 -30.33 8.11
CA ILE A 174 -55.97 -30.83 9.02
C ILE A 174 -56.58 -29.65 9.78
N PRO A 175 -57.91 -29.45 9.72
CA PRO A 175 -58.60 -28.42 10.50
C PRO A 175 -58.26 -28.51 11.98
N HIS A 176 -58.20 -27.36 12.65
CA HIS A 176 -57.88 -27.27 14.08
C HIS A 176 -59.17 -27.14 14.90
N TYR A 177 -59.24 -27.86 16.02
CA TYR A 177 -60.30 -27.73 17.01
C TYR A 177 -59.72 -27.21 18.33
N ASP A 178 -60.45 -26.33 19.04
CA ASP A 178 -59.94 -25.61 20.21
C ASP A 178 -59.62 -26.51 21.43
N SER A 179 -60.12 -27.75 21.45
CA SER A 179 -59.98 -28.72 22.54
C SER A 179 -59.40 -30.06 22.07
N GLU A 180 -58.33 -30.01 21.28
CA GLU A 180 -57.63 -31.22 20.81
C GLU A 180 -56.79 -31.87 21.92
N ASN A 181 -57.14 -33.12 22.22
CA ASN A 181 -56.37 -34.01 23.09
C ASN A 181 -55.62 -35.07 22.26
N PHE A 182 -54.69 -35.79 22.89
CA PHE A 182 -53.97 -36.93 22.28
C PHE A 182 -54.92 -37.91 21.56
N GLU A 183 -56.00 -38.33 22.21
CA GLU A 183 -57.02 -39.24 21.65
C GLU A 183 -57.69 -38.69 20.39
N SER A 184 -57.94 -37.38 20.34
CA SER A 184 -58.55 -36.74 19.16
C SER A 184 -57.60 -36.79 17.96
N LEU A 185 -56.31 -36.49 18.16
CA LEU A 185 -55.28 -36.55 17.12
C LEU A 185 -55.05 -37.99 16.67
N LEU A 186 -55.02 -38.94 17.61
CA LEU A 186 -54.93 -40.37 17.34
C LEU A 186 -56.12 -40.85 16.49
N SER A 187 -57.33 -40.40 16.80
CA SER A 187 -58.52 -40.76 16.03
C SER A 187 -58.45 -40.24 14.59
N ILE A 188 -57.94 -39.02 14.38
CA ILE A 188 -57.73 -38.44 13.04
C ILE A 188 -56.72 -39.28 12.26
N LEU A 189 -55.57 -39.59 12.87
CA LEU A 189 -54.54 -40.41 12.24
C LEU A 189 -55.04 -41.83 11.92
N THR A 190 -55.83 -42.42 12.81
CA THR A 190 -56.43 -43.75 12.61
C THR A 190 -57.43 -43.74 11.44
N ARG A 191 -58.22 -42.67 11.29
CA ARG A 191 -59.10 -42.49 10.12
C ARG A 191 -58.29 -42.37 8.84
N ILE A 192 -57.23 -41.56 8.83
CA ILE A 192 -56.32 -41.45 7.67
C ILE A 192 -55.71 -42.80 7.32
N GLY A 193 -55.25 -43.56 8.31
CA GLY A 193 -54.73 -44.92 8.10
C GLY A 193 -55.78 -45.83 7.48
N LYS A 194 -57.01 -45.80 7.99
CA LYS A 194 -58.13 -46.60 7.47
C LYS A 194 -58.44 -46.29 6.00
N GLU A 195 -58.44 -45.03 5.60
CA GLU A 195 -58.62 -44.62 4.19
C GLU A 195 -57.46 -45.09 3.27
N LEU A 196 -56.32 -45.47 3.84
CA LEU A 196 -55.15 -45.99 3.12
C LEU A 196 -55.00 -47.52 3.26
N ASP A 197 -56.04 -48.21 3.77
CA ASP A 197 -56.04 -49.63 4.10
C ASP A 197 -54.88 -50.03 5.04
N LEU A 198 -54.57 -49.18 6.02
CA LEU A 198 -53.55 -49.40 7.03
C LEU A 198 -54.14 -49.22 8.44
N THR A 199 -54.08 -50.26 9.25
CA THR A 199 -54.51 -50.18 10.66
C THR A 199 -53.35 -49.66 11.50
N ILE A 200 -53.48 -48.45 12.04
CA ILE A 200 -52.49 -47.83 12.93
C ILE A 200 -52.91 -48.08 14.36
N TYR A 201 -52.05 -48.71 15.16
CA TYR A 201 -52.34 -48.96 16.58
C TYR A 201 -51.72 -47.88 17.48
N SER A 202 -52.38 -47.54 18.59
CA SER A 202 -51.86 -46.58 19.58
C SER A 202 -50.45 -46.95 20.08
N LYS A 203 -50.18 -48.25 20.28
CA LYS A 203 -48.87 -48.79 20.70
C LYS A 203 -47.72 -48.56 19.71
N GLU A 204 -48.03 -48.24 18.45
CA GLU A 204 -47.03 -48.01 17.40
C GLU A 204 -46.64 -46.53 17.29
N LEU A 205 -47.31 -45.66 18.04
CA LEU A 205 -47.03 -44.24 18.12
C LEU A 205 -46.29 -43.96 19.42
N ARG A 206 -45.17 -43.27 19.29
CA ARG A 206 -44.39 -42.76 20.42
C ARG A 206 -44.95 -41.44 20.91
N ASP A 207 -45.29 -40.55 19.98
CA ASP A 207 -45.84 -39.22 20.29
C ASP A 207 -46.69 -38.68 19.13
N ILE A 208 -47.66 -37.83 19.44
CA ILE A 208 -48.49 -37.12 18.47
C ILE A 208 -48.87 -35.73 18.99
N TYR A 209 -48.52 -34.70 18.24
CA TYR A 209 -48.74 -33.32 18.64
C TYR A 209 -48.84 -32.39 17.42
N ARG A 210 -49.34 -31.18 17.63
CA ARG A 210 -49.31 -30.13 16.61
C ARG A 210 -48.07 -29.26 16.75
N LEU A 211 -47.50 -28.84 15.63
CA LEU A 211 -46.43 -27.85 15.66
C LEU A 211 -46.97 -26.48 16.10
N PRO A 212 -46.17 -25.69 16.85
CA PRO A 212 -46.54 -24.32 17.19
C PRO A 212 -46.69 -23.49 15.91
N GLY A 213 -47.73 -22.65 15.85
CA GLY A 213 -48.05 -21.85 14.66
C GLY A 213 -48.98 -20.68 14.95
N LYS A 214 -49.14 -19.78 13.98
CA LYS A 214 -50.00 -18.60 14.12
C LYS A 214 -51.48 -19.00 14.29
N PRO A 215 -52.27 -18.28 15.12
CA PRO A 215 -53.70 -18.51 15.23
C PRO A 215 -54.38 -18.30 13.86
N GLY A 216 -55.40 -19.12 13.56
CA GLY A 216 -56.13 -19.07 12.29
C GLY A 216 -55.47 -19.80 11.11
N THR A 217 -54.29 -20.41 11.29
CA THR A 217 -53.66 -21.25 10.26
C THR A 217 -53.74 -22.73 10.63
N ALA A 218 -53.99 -23.60 9.65
CA ALA A 218 -54.01 -25.05 9.86
C ALA A 218 -52.59 -25.53 10.24
N ARG A 219 -52.40 -25.86 11.52
CA ARG A 219 -51.10 -26.29 12.06
C ARG A 219 -50.86 -27.76 11.71
N PRO A 220 -49.67 -28.16 11.24
CA PRO A 220 -49.40 -29.56 10.94
C PRO A 220 -49.47 -30.45 12.18
N ILE A 221 -49.97 -31.68 12.01
CA ILE A 221 -49.88 -32.74 13.02
C ILE A 221 -48.60 -33.52 12.74
N VAL A 222 -47.76 -33.63 13.76
CA VAL A 222 -46.55 -34.45 13.74
C VAL A 222 -46.85 -35.73 14.51
N ALA A 223 -46.63 -36.87 13.86
CA ALA A 223 -46.76 -38.18 14.47
C ALA A 223 -45.42 -38.90 14.41
N GLU A 224 -44.90 -39.29 15.58
CA GLU A 224 -43.66 -40.07 15.71
C GLU A 224 -44.03 -41.54 15.95
N PHE A 225 -43.63 -42.41 15.03
CA PHE A 225 -43.84 -43.86 15.16
C PHE A 225 -42.71 -44.49 15.97
N SER A 226 -43.02 -45.57 16.67
CA SER A 226 -42.02 -46.40 17.35
C SER A 226 -41.10 -47.13 16.35
N CYS A 227 -41.56 -47.36 15.12
CA CYS A 227 -40.81 -48.07 14.08
C CYS A 227 -40.86 -47.35 12.73
N VAL A 228 -39.71 -47.29 12.04
CA VAL A 228 -39.57 -46.72 10.69
C VAL A 228 -40.36 -47.51 9.63
N HIS A 229 -40.55 -48.81 9.85
CA HIS A 229 -41.28 -49.68 8.92
C HIS A 229 -42.73 -49.22 8.73
N THR A 230 -43.47 -49.02 9.82
CA THR A 230 -44.87 -48.56 9.81
C THR A 230 -45.00 -47.20 9.11
N ARG A 231 -44.07 -46.28 9.40
CA ARG A 231 -44.00 -44.97 8.74
C ARG A 231 -43.78 -45.10 7.23
N ASN A 232 -42.87 -45.98 6.80
CA ASN A 232 -42.58 -46.18 5.39
C ASN A 232 -43.73 -46.90 4.67
N GLU A 233 -44.41 -47.84 5.32
CA GLU A 233 -45.59 -48.48 4.78
C GLU A 233 -46.68 -47.44 4.51
N LEU A 234 -47.00 -46.59 5.50
CA LEU A 234 -47.96 -45.49 5.34
C LEU A 234 -47.59 -44.59 4.15
N LEU A 235 -46.34 -44.13 4.06
CA LEU A 235 -45.90 -43.28 2.94
C LEU A 235 -45.92 -44.00 1.60
N SER A 236 -45.70 -45.31 1.56
CA SER A 236 -45.75 -46.10 0.33
C SER A 236 -47.18 -46.21 -0.21
N ARG A 237 -48.19 -46.31 0.67
CA ARG A 237 -49.61 -46.29 0.30
C ARG A 237 -50.01 -44.93 -0.25
N VAL A 238 -49.55 -43.84 0.36
CA VAL A 238 -49.81 -42.46 -0.11
C VAL A 238 -49.16 -42.18 -1.47
N ARG A 239 -47.95 -42.71 -1.73
CA ARG A 239 -47.21 -42.46 -2.98
C ARG A 239 -47.69 -43.29 -4.16
N LYS A 240 -48.36 -44.42 -3.94
CA LYS A 240 -48.98 -45.16 -5.03
C LYS A 240 -50.11 -44.31 -5.59
N PRO A 241 -50.07 -43.90 -6.88
CA PRO A 241 -51.20 -43.21 -7.47
C PRO A 241 -52.39 -44.15 -7.41
N MET A 242 -53.48 -43.74 -6.76
CA MET A 242 -54.75 -44.44 -6.90
C MET A 242 -55.12 -44.37 -8.39
N CYS A 243 -55.08 -45.51 -9.07
CA CYS A 243 -55.75 -45.68 -10.36
C CYS A 243 -57.25 -45.67 -10.06
N PHE A 244 -57.84 -44.47 -10.08
CA PHE A 244 -59.29 -44.29 -10.13
C PHE A 244 -59.82 -44.57 -11.53
#